data_AF-X8C9K8-F1
#
_entry.id   AF-X8C9K8-F1
#
_cell.length_a   1.000
_cell.length_b   1.000
_cell.length_c   1.000
_cell.angle_alpha   90.00
_cell.angle_beta   90.00
_cell.angle_gamma   90.00
#
_symmetry.space_group_name_H-M   'P 1'
#
loop_
_entity.id
_entity.type
_entity.pdbx_description
1 polymer ?
#
loop_
_entity_poly.entity_id
_entity_poly.type
_entity_poly.pdbx_seq_one_letter_code
_entity_poly.pdbx_strand_id
1 'polypeptide(L)'
;MADRLDVDARLAEGRVAVEHTQTYVLASHALGYQHPDLTAHPAQIREWYASEDELDLRALDRDCAELRAAGVVAAEALRMQRAQVAELAAAWQGAGGDAAVQLLQRHCDSADAVVGELRAAAQRCESLRDNLWHLVDSKVATAIAVDDRAQAQRPAWLAAAAAVTAGSGGAPRMWCGSR
;
A
#
# COMPACT_ATOMS: atom_id res chain seq x y z
N MET A 1 0.09 -5.26 17.15
CA MET A 1 0.48 -5.77 15.83
C MET A 1 -0.79 -5.76 15.00
N ALA A 2 -0.82 -4.88 14.01
CA ALA A 2 -1.97 -4.70 13.14
C ALA A 2 -2.35 -6.01 12.43
N ASP A 3 -3.64 -6.13 12.13
CA ASP A 3 -4.13 -7.22 11.29
C ASP A 3 -3.51 -7.13 9.88
N ARG A 4 -3.33 -8.28 9.21
CA ARG A 4 -2.72 -8.30 7.89
C ARG A 4 -3.60 -7.51 6.92
N LEU A 5 -2.97 -6.65 6.10
CA LEU A 5 -3.62 -5.74 5.13
C LEU A 5 -4.36 -4.56 5.77
N ASP A 6 -4.34 -4.39 7.09
CA ASP A 6 -4.88 -3.21 7.76
C ASP A 6 -3.84 -2.08 7.78
N VAL A 7 -3.81 -1.28 6.71
CA VAL A 7 -2.80 -0.22 6.53
C VAL A 7 -2.96 0.88 7.58
N ASP A 8 -4.18 1.34 7.84
CA ASP A 8 -4.44 2.41 8.81
C ASP A 8 -4.00 1.99 10.22
N ALA A 9 -4.36 0.76 10.64
CA ALA A 9 -3.91 0.24 11.93
C ALA A 9 -2.38 0.10 11.98
N ARG A 10 -1.75 -0.31 10.87
CA ARG A 10 -0.29 -0.45 10.83
C ARG A 10 0.41 0.91 10.89
N LEU A 11 -0.03 1.91 10.15
CA LEU A 11 0.49 3.27 10.20
C LEU A 11 0.28 3.90 11.59
N ALA A 12 -0.85 3.63 12.25
CA ALA A 12 -1.10 4.11 13.61
C ALA A 12 -0.04 3.62 14.62
N GLU A 13 0.51 2.41 14.46
CA GLU A 13 1.55 1.88 15.35
C GLU A 13 2.85 2.70 15.30
N GLY A 14 3.24 3.24 14.15
CA GLY A 14 4.45 4.07 14.01
C GLY A 14 4.24 5.56 14.22
N ARG A 15 2.99 6.02 14.32
CA ARG A 15 2.64 7.46 14.36
C ARG A 15 3.31 8.19 15.54
N VAL A 16 3.42 7.55 16.71
CA VAL A 16 4.09 8.14 17.89
C VAL A 16 5.59 8.34 17.66
N ALA A 17 6.27 7.36 17.06
CA ALA A 17 7.70 7.45 16.74
C ALA A 17 8.00 8.63 15.78
N VAL A 18 7.09 8.85 14.83
CA VAL A 18 7.16 9.96 13.87
C VAL A 18 6.95 11.31 14.54
N GLU A 19 5.98 11.42 15.46
CA GLU A 19 5.73 12.66 16.20
C GLU A 19 6.92 13.06 17.10
N HIS A 20 7.59 12.10 17.73
CA HIS A 20 8.84 12.37 18.46
C HIS A 20 9.91 12.95 17.52
N THR A 21 10.11 12.33 16.35
CA THR A 21 11.08 12.79 15.36
C THR A 21 10.77 14.21 14.86
N GLN A 22 9.49 14.47 14.52
CA GLN A 22 9.01 15.78 14.11
C GLN A 22 9.28 16.84 15.20
N THR A 23 9.05 16.49 16.48
CA THR A 23 9.32 17.37 17.62
C THR A 23 10.81 17.74 17.73
N TYR A 24 11.71 16.76 17.59
CA TYR A 24 13.15 17.02 17.63
C TYR A 24 13.62 17.91 16.48
N VAL A 25 13.11 17.68 15.28
CA VAL A 25 13.47 18.48 14.09
C VAL A 25 12.96 19.91 14.23
N LEU A 26 11.74 20.12 14.74
CA LEU A 26 11.20 21.46 14.99
C LEU A 26 12.01 22.24 16.03
N ALA A 27 12.38 21.60 17.14
CA ALA A 27 13.21 22.24 18.15
C ALA A 27 14.61 22.56 17.60
N SER A 28 15.22 21.64 16.86
CA SER A 28 16.51 21.87 16.21
C SER A 28 16.42 23.03 15.21
N HIS A 29 15.33 23.10 14.44
CA HIS A 29 15.08 24.18 13.50
C HIS A 29 14.95 25.54 14.17
N ALA A 30 14.27 25.61 15.32
CA ALA A 30 14.21 26.82 16.14
C ALA A 30 15.59 27.28 16.66
N LEU A 31 16.56 26.38 16.76
CA LEU A 31 17.96 26.67 17.09
C LEU A 31 18.84 26.96 15.86
N GLY A 32 18.26 27.00 14.65
CA GLY A 32 18.95 27.33 13.40
C GLY A 32 19.36 26.13 12.55
N TYR A 33 19.00 24.90 12.91
CA TYR A 33 19.18 23.75 12.02
C TYR A 33 18.32 23.90 10.77
N GLN A 34 18.90 23.62 9.61
CA GLN A 34 18.18 23.63 8.34
C GLN A 34 18.54 22.38 7.54
N HIS A 35 17.52 21.73 7.00
CA HIS A 35 17.67 20.66 6.04
C HIS A 35 16.56 20.80 5.00
N PRO A 36 16.89 20.86 3.69
CA PRO A 36 15.92 21.16 2.64
C PRO A 36 14.70 20.23 2.69
N ASP A 37 14.93 18.97 3.05
CA ASP A 37 13.90 17.94 3.07
C ASP A 37 13.17 17.77 4.41
N LEU A 38 13.73 18.25 5.54
CA LEU A 38 13.14 17.99 6.87
C LEU A 38 12.56 19.25 7.50
N THR A 39 13.01 20.43 7.08
CA THR A 39 12.62 21.72 7.66
C THR A 39 11.93 22.65 6.67
N ALA A 40 11.46 22.15 5.52
CA ALA A 40 10.75 22.99 4.54
C ALA A 40 9.42 23.53 5.09
N HIS A 41 8.68 22.73 5.88
CA HIS A 41 7.53 23.22 6.66
C HIS A 41 7.33 22.41 7.96
N PRO A 42 6.54 22.91 8.93
CA PRO A 42 6.47 22.34 10.28
C PRO A 42 5.84 20.94 10.41
N ALA A 43 5.24 20.42 9.34
CA ALA A 43 4.55 19.12 9.33
C ALA A 43 5.21 18.10 8.37
N GLN A 44 6.37 18.44 7.82
CA GLN A 44 7.03 17.72 6.73
C GLN A 44 7.15 16.21 6.97
N ILE A 45 7.63 15.80 8.14
CA ILE A 45 7.89 14.39 8.45
C ILE A 45 6.58 13.63 8.66
N ARG A 46 5.60 14.27 9.31
CA ARG A 46 4.26 13.69 9.47
C ARG A 46 3.58 13.47 8.12
N GLU A 47 3.60 14.45 7.24
CA GLU A 47 2.96 14.36 5.92
C GLU A 47 3.62 13.29 5.05
N TRP A 48 4.95 13.19 5.08
CA TRP A 48 5.66 12.10 4.41
C TRP A 48 5.35 10.72 4.99
N TYR A 49 5.13 10.63 6.30
CA TYR A 49 4.74 9.36 6.90
C TYR A 49 3.30 8.97 6.53
N ALA A 50 2.40 9.95 6.42
CA ALA A 50 1.00 9.80 6.04
C ALA A 50 0.76 9.59 4.53
N SER A 51 1.79 9.42 3.72
CA SER A 51 1.66 9.27 2.26
C SER A 51 0.85 8.04 1.81
N GLU A 52 0.73 7.03 2.67
CA GLU A 52 -0.11 5.84 2.42
C GLU A 52 -1.41 5.85 3.24
N ASP A 53 -1.79 6.97 3.88
CA ASP A 53 -3.13 7.10 4.47
C ASP A 53 -4.17 6.85 3.34
N GLU A 54 -5.27 6.16 3.67
CA GLU A 54 -6.34 5.74 2.73
C GLU A 54 -6.00 4.59 1.78
N LEU A 55 -4.78 4.01 1.83
CA LEU A 55 -4.45 2.83 1.04
C LEU A 55 -5.25 1.60 1.52
N ASP A 56 -6.27 1.20 0.76
CA ASP A 56 -7.11 0.04 1.09
C ASP A 56 -6.63 -1.26 0.41
N LEU A 57 -5.79 -2.02 1.12
CA LEU A 57 -5.34 -3.34 0.65
C LEU A 57 -6.41 -4.43 0.79
N ARG A 58 -7.48 -4.21 1.58
CA ARG A 58 -8.61 -5.14 1.67
C ARG A 58 -9.52 -5.01 0.45
N ALA A 59 -9.65 -3.82 -0.14
CA ALA A 59 -10.26 -3.65 -1.46
C ALA A 59 -9.49 -4.43 -2.53
N LEU A 60 -8.16 -4.27 -2.60
CA LEU A 60 -7.35 -5.00 -3.56
C LEU A 60 -7.41 -6.53 -3.34
N ASP A 61 -7.49 -7.01 -2.10
CA ASP A 61 -7.72 -8.43 -1.80
C ASP A 61 -9.07 -8.95 -2.34
N ARG A 62 -10.14 -8.16 -2.19
CA ARG A 62 -11.45 -8.47 -2.78
C ARG A 62 -11.38 -8.56 -4.29
N ASP A 63 -10.73 -7.61 -4.96
CA ASP A 63 -10.57 -7.62 -6.42
C ASP A 63 -9.81 -8.88 -6.88
N CYS A 64 -8.78 -9.31 -6.14
CA CYS A 64 -8.08 -10.57 -6.41
C CYS A 64 -9.02 -11.77 -6.32
N ALA A 65 -9.90 -11.80 -5.30
CA ALA A 65 -10.88 -12.87 -5.13
C ALA A 65 -11.92 -12.88 -6.27
N GLU A 66 -12.38 -11.70 -6.71
CA GLU A 66 -13.32 -11.56 -7.82
C GLU A 66 -12.72 -12.04 -9.14
N LEU A 67 -11.46 -11.66 -9.44
CA LEU A 67 -10.75 -12.12 -10.64
C LEU A 67 -10.58 -13.64 -10.65
N ARG A 68 -10.26 -14.25 -9.50
CA ARG A 68 -10.17 -15.71 -9.37
C ARG A 68 -11.52 -16.38 -9.58
N ALA A 69 -12.58 -15.84 -8.98
CA ALA A 69 -13.94 -16.36 -9.15
C ALA A 69 -14.37 -16.30 -10.62
N ALA A 70 -14.14 -15.17 -11.30
CA ALA A 70 -14.39 -15.02 -12.72
C ALA A 70 -13.60 -16.04 -13.56
N GLY A 71 -12.32 -16.26 -13.23
CA GLY A 71 -11.48 -17.27 -13.88
C GLY A 71 -12.00 -18.70 -13.71
N VAL A 72 -12.56 -19.04 -12.54
CA VAL A 72 -13.20 -20.35 -12.29
C VAL A 72 -14.45 -20.52 -13.15
N VAL A 73 -15.33 -19.51 -13.17
CA VAL A 73 -16.56 -19.54 -13.97
C VAL A 73 -16.24 -19.64 -15.47
N ALA A 74 -15.28 -18.86 -15.96
CA ALA A 74 -14.87 -18.89 -17.36
C ALA A 74 -14.24 -20.25 -17.75
N ALA A 75 -13.43 -20.85 -16.86
CA ALA A 75 -12.84 -22.17 -17.10
C ALA A 75 -13.90 -23.27 -17.19
N GLU A 76 -14.94 -23.20 -16.35
CA GLU A 76 -16.04 -24.16 -16.39
C GLU A 76 -16.88 -24.00 -17.66
N ALA A 77 -17.19 -22.76 -18.05
CA ALA A 77 -17.89 -22.49 -19.31
C ALA A 77 -17.10 -23.03 -20.53
N LEU A 78 -15.78 -22.83 -20.55
CA LEU A 78 -14.90 -23.37 -21.59
C LEU A 78 -14.90 -24.91 -21.61
N ARG A 79 -14.88 -25.55 -20.43
CA ARG A 79 -14.98 -27.01 -20.32
C ARG A 79 -16.28 -27.53 -20.94
N MET A 80 -17.40 -26.87 -20.65
CA MET A 80 -18.71 -27.21 -21.22
C MET A 80 -18.73 -27.01 -22.75
N GLN A 81 -18.19 -25.88 -23.24
CA GLN A 81 -18.11 -25.60 -24.67
C GLN A 81 -17.28 -26.65 -25.42
N ARG A 82 -16.13 -27.05 -24.87
CA ARG A 82 -15.29 -28.13 -25.46
C ARG A 82 -16.04 -29.45 -25.56
N ALA A 83 -16.84 -29.81 -24.54
CA ALA A 83 -17.68 -31.01 -24.59
C ALA A 83 -18.75 -30.93 -25.69
N GLN A 84 -19.43 -29.78 -25.82
CA GLN A 84 -20.43 -29.55 -26.87
C GLN A 84 -19.83 -29.61 -28.28
N VAL A 85 -18.60 -29.09 -28.46
CA VAL A 85 -17.89 -29.18 -29.74
C VAL A 85 -17.59 -30.63 -30.11
N ALA A 86 -17.22 -31.48 -29.13
CA ALA A 86 -16.99 -32.90 -29.36
C ALA A 86 -18.28 -33.63 -29.79
N GLU A 87 -19.40 -33.35 -29.14
CA GLU A 87 -20.71 -33.91 -29.52
C GLU A 87 -21.14 -33.46 -30.93
N LEU A 88 -20.94 -32.18 -31.27
CA LEU A 88 -21.24 -31.66 -32.61
C LEU A 88 -20.40 -32.36 -33.69
N ALA A 89 -19.10 -32.54 -33.43
CA ALA A 89 -18.19 -33.23 -34.34
C ALA A 89 -18.61 -34.69 -34.59
N ALA A 90 -19.16 -35.37 -33.59
CA ALA A 90 -19.68 -36.73 -33.74
C ALA A 90 -20.98 -36.78 -34.56
N ALA A 91 -21.88 -35.81 -34.35
CA ALA A 91 -23.21 -35.79 -34.94
C ALA A 91 -23.25 -35.23 -36.37
N TRP A 92 -22.35 -34.32 -36.74
CA TRP A 92 -22.35 -33.64 -38.04
C TRP A 92 -21.06 -33.88 -38.80
N GLN A 93 -21.10 -34.84 -39.71
CA GLN A 93 -19.95 -35.25 -40.53
C GLN A 93 -19.95 -34.59 -41.92
N GLY A 94 -18.76 -34.48 -42.50
CA GLY A 94 -18.52 -33.90 -43.82
C GLY A 94 -18.01 -32.46 -43.75
N ALA A 95 -17.64 -31.89 -44.90
CA ALA A 95 -16.90 -30.64 -44.98
C ALA A 95 -17.56 -29.44 -44.27
N GLY A 96 -18.89 -29.38 -44.21
CA GLY A 96 -19.62 -28.35 -43.46
C GLY A 96 -19.48 -28.50 -41.94
N GLY A 97 -19.53 -29.74 -41.44
CA GLY A 97 -19.30 -30.05 -40.02
C GLY A 97 -17.86 -29.76 -39.62
N ASP A 98 -16.89 -30.16 -40.46
CA ASP A 98 -15.47 -29.87 -40.24
C ASP A 98 -15.21 -28.35 -40.13
N ALA A 99 -15.80 -27.55 -41.01
CA ALA A 99 -15.68 -26.10 -40.98
C ALA A 99 -16.31 -25.48 -39.72
N ALA A 100 -17.47 -25.97 -39.29
CA ALA A 100 -18.13 -25.52 -38.06
C ALA A 100 -17.33 -25.87 -36.81
N VAL A 101 -16.79 -27.09 -36.73
CA VAL A 101 -15.93 -27.54 -35.63
C VAL A 101 -14.66 -26.69 -35.56
N GLN A 102 -14.00 -26.42 -36.69
CA GLN A 102 -12.81 -25.56 -36.71
C GLN A 102 -13.11 -24.14 -36.22
N LEU A 103 -14.27 -23.57 -36.56
CA LEU A 103 -14.68 -22.27 -36.04
C LEU A 103 -14.84 -22.31 -34.52
N LEU A 104 -15.56 -23.30 -34.00
CA LEU A 104 -15.79 -23.41 -32.56
C LEU A 104 -14.51 -23.74 -31.78
N GLN A 105 -13.58 -24.48 -32.37
CA GLN A 105 -12.25 -24.71 -31.79
C GLN A 105 -11.49 -23.40 -31.62
N ARG A 106 -11.46 -22.52 -32.64
CA ARG A 106 -10.85 -21.18 -32.50
C ARG A 106 -11.51 -20.33 -31.40
N HIS A 107 -12.82 -20.46 -31.21
CA HIS A 107 -13.51 -19.83 -30.07
C HIS A 107 -13.06 -20.42 -28.73
N CYS A 108 -12.90 -21.74 -28.63
CA CYS A 108 -12.36 -22.39 -27.44
C CYS A 108 -10.93 -21.94 -27.14
N ASP A 109 -10.08 -21.77 -28.16
CA ASP A 109 -8.71 -21.28 -28.01
C ASP A 109 -8.70 -19.84 -27.49
N SER A 110 -9.57 -18.98 -28.04
CA SER A 110 -9.71 -17.59 -27.58
C SER A 110 -10.21 -17.53 -26.13
N ALA A 111 -11.17 -18.39 -25.77
CA ALA A 111 -11.67 -18.49 -24.40
C ALA A 111 -10.62 -19.05 -23.42
N ASP A 112 -9.77 -19.97 -23.86
CA ASP A 112 -8.63 -20.47 -23.07
C ASP A 112 -7.64 -19.35 -22.75
N ALA A 113 -7.34 -18.49 -23.73
CA ALA A 113 -6.52 -17.30 -23.52
C ALA A 113 -7.14 -16.34 -22.49
N VAL A 114 -8.45 -16.09 -22.55
CA VAL A 114 -9.16 -15.26 -21.56
C VAL A 114 -9.08 -15.86 -20.15
N VAL A 115 -9.28 -17.17 -20.02
CA VAL A 115 -9.12 -17.88 -18.74
C VAL A 115 -7.69 -17.74 -18.20
N GLY A 116 -6.69 -17.85 -19.09
CA GLY A 116 -5.28 -17.60 -18.76
C GLY A 116 -5.05 -16.19 -18.23
N GLU A 117 -5.57 -15.17 -18.92
CA GLU A 117 -5.40 -13.77 -18.52
C GLU A 117 -6.11 -13.43 -17.20
N LEU A 118 -7.30 -13.99 -16.93
CA LEU A 118 -7.98 -13.79 -15.65
C LEU A 118 -7.14 -14.33 -14.48
N ARG A 119 -6.54 -15.51 -14.65
CA ARG A 119 -5.64 -16.10 -13.64
C ARG A 119 -4.38 -15.26 -13.47
N ALA A 120 -3.78 -14.83 -14.58
CA ALA A 120 -2.56 -14.02 -14.56
C ALA A 120 -2.82 -12.64 -13.92
N ALA A 121 -3.96 -12.01 -14.21
CA ALA A 121 -4.38 -10.75 -13.59
C ALA A 121 -4.54 -10.91 -12.08
N ALA A 122 -5.24 -11.95 -11.62
CA ALA A 122 -5.38 -12.23 -10.18
C ALA A 122 -4.02 -12.38 -9.49
N GLN A 123 -3.10 -13.17 -10.06
CA GLN A 123 -1.75 -13.38 -9.50
C GLN A 123 -0.92 -12.09 -9.44
N ARG A 124 -1.01 -11.24 -10.47
CA ARG A 124 -0.33 -9.93 -10.50
C ARG A 124 -0.89 -9.00 -9.42
N CYS A 125 -2.21 -8.96 -9.24
CA CYS A 125 -2.85 -8.18 -8.18
C CYS A 125 -2.49 -8.69 -6.79
N GLU A 126 -2.44 -10.01 -6.57
CA GLU A 126 -2.01 -10.61 -5.30
C GLU A 126 -0.57 -10.23 -4.96
N SER A 127 0.32 -10.30 -5.96
CA SER A 127 1.72 -9.92 -5.82
C SER A 127 1.88 -8.43 -5.53
N LEU A 128 1.09 -7.57 -6.19
CA LEU A 128 1.08 -6.13 -5.90
C LEU A 128 0.62 -5.86 -4.47
N ARG A 129 -0.48 -6.49 -4.03
CA ARG A 129 -1.01 -6.36 -2.67
C ARG A 129 0.01 -6.76 -1.62
N ASP A 130 0.65 -7.90 -1.79
CA ASP A 130 1.63 -8.42 -0.83
C ASP A 130 2.89 -7.54 -0.79
N ASN A 131 3.33 -7.02 -1.94
CA ASN A 131 4.45 -6.07 -2.02
C ASN A 131 4.11 -4.73 -1.33
N LEU A 132 2.92 -4.18 -1.57
CA LEU A 132 2.48 -2.94 -0.92
C LEU A 132 2.39 -3.11 0.60
N TRP A 133 1.83 -4.23 1.06
CA TRP A 133 1.81 -4.57 2.48
C TRP A 133 3.22 -4.62 3.08
N HIS A 134 4.15 -5.31 2.41
CA HIS A 134 5.53 -5.41 2.87
C HIS A 134 6.22 -4.04 2.96
N LEU A 135 5.99 -3.15 2.00
CA LEU A 135 6.54 -1.79 2.00
C LEU A 135 6.01 -0.96 3.17
N VAL A 136 4.68 -0.97 3.41
CA VAL A 136 4.06 -0.30 4.56
C VAL A 136 4.61 -0.85 5.87
N ASP A 137 4.62 -2.18 6.02
CA ASP A 137 5.12 -2.83 7.23
C ASP A 137 6.59 -2.47 7.51
N SER A 138 7.44 -2.50 6.48
CA SER A 138 8.85 -2.14 6.57
C SER A 138 9.06 -0.67 6.92
N LYS A 139 8.27 0.25 6.33
CA LYS A 139 8.27 1.69 6.66
C LYS A 139 7.96 1.89 8.15
N VAL A 140 6.89 1.27 8.64
CA VAL A 140 6.47 1.40 10.05
C VAL A 140 7.50 0.78 10.99
N ALA A 141 7.98 -0.43 10.70
CA ALA A 141 9.02 -1.09 11.49
C ALA A 141 10.29 -0.24 11.57
N THR A 142 10.68 0.39 10.46
CA THR A 142 11.84 1.30 10.40
C THR A 142 11.61 2.55 11.25
N ALA A 143 10.45 3.18 11.17
CA ALA A 143 10.12 4.37 11.97
C ALA A 143 10.21 4.06 13.48
N ILE A 144 9.62 2.94 13.91
CA ILE A 144 9.69 2.48 15.30
C ILE A 144 11.14 2.19 15.71
N ALA A 145 11.87 1.42 14.90
CA ALA A 145 13.25 1.06 15.20
C ALA A 145 14.18 2.28 15.29
N VAL A 146 13.93 3.35 14.52
CA VAL A 146 14.66 4.62 14.63
C VAL A 146 14.36 5.31 15.95
N ASP A 147 13.09 5.41 16.35
CA ASP A 147 12.73 6.01 17.65
C ASP A 147 13.27 5.19 18.83
N ASP A 148 13.27 3.86 18.73
CA ASP A 148 13.77 2.97 19.78
C ASP A 148 15.28 3.12 20.04
N ARG A 149 16.07 3.53 19.04
CA ARG A 149 17.49 3.86 19.26
C ARG A 149 17.68 5.01 20.26
N ALA A 150 16.71 5.92 20.36
CA ALA A 150 16.73 7.04 21.27
C ALA A 150 16.01 6.75 22.60
N GLN A 151 15.55 5.52 22.85
CA GLN A 151 14.65 5.20 23.97
C GLN A 151 15.20 5.67 25.33
N ALA A 152 16.49 5.50 25.59
CA ALA A 152 17.11 5.90 26.86
C ALA A 152 17.16 7.42 27.05
N GLN A 153 17.31 8.20 25.97
CA GLN A 153 17.42 9.66 26.01
C GLN A 153 16.09 10.36 25.74
N ARG A 154 15.10 9.66 25.18
CA ARG A 154 13.80 10.19 24.70
C ARG A 154 13.12 11.12 25.72
N PRO A 155 13.00 10.80 27.02
CA PRO A 155 12.35 11.71 27.96
C PRO A 155 13.09 13.06 28.09
N ALA A 156 14.42 13.01 28.17
CA ALA A 156 15.24 14.22 28.29
C ALA A 156 15.23 15.05 27.00
N TRP A 157 15.28 14.38 25.83
CA TRP A 157 15.25 15.05 24.53
C TRP A 157 13.89 15.69 24.25
N LEU A 158 12.78 15.02 24.57
CA LEU A 158 11.43 15.60 24.41
C LEU A 158 11.23 16.80 25.34
N ALA A 159 11.71 16.73 26.58
CA ALA A 159 11.65 17.85 27.52
C ALA A 159 12.48 19.06 27.02
N ALA A 160 13.69 18.81 26.52
CA ALA A 160 14.54 19.85 25.95
C ALA A 160 13.90 20.47 24.70
N ALA A 161 13.35 19.65 23.80
CA ALA A 161 12.66 20.12 22.61
C ALA A 161 11.46 21.01 22.95
N ALA A 162 10.63 20.59 23.93
CA ALA A 162 9.50 21.38 24.40
C ALA A 162 9.94 22.74 24.98
N ALA A 163 11.03 22.79 25.75
CA ALA A 163 11.56 24.04 26.30
C ALA A 163 12.04 25.02 25.20
N VAL A 164 12.70 24.49 24.16
CA VAL A 164 13.15 25.29 23.00
C VAL A 164 11.96 25.85 22.24
N THR A 165 10.97 25.01 21.92
CA THR A 165 9.79 25.45 21.17
C THR A 165 8.95 26.46 21.97
N ALA A 166 8.78 26.26 23.28
CA ALA A 166 8.11 27.23 24.15
C ALA A 166 8.86 28.58 24.24
N GLY A 167 10.20 28.56 24.26
CA GLY A 167 11.03 29.77 24.31
C GLY A 167 11.04 30.59 23.00
N SER A 168 10.73 29.96 21.87
CA SER A 168 10.63 30.63 20.56
C SER A 168 9.30 31.38 20.36
N GLY A 169 8.26 31.04 21.14
CA GLY A 169 6.94 31.66 21.14
C GLY A 169 6.80 32.81 22.15
N GLY A 170 7.55 33.89 21.95
CA GLY A 170 7.26 35.18 22.59
C GLY A 170 7.82 35.41 24.01
N ALA A 171 8.97 36.08 24.07
CA ALA A 171 9.15 37.14 25.05
C ALA A 171 9.37 38.45 24.28
N PRO A 172 8.54 39.51 24.47
CA PRO A 172 8.93 40.82 24.01
C PRO A 172 10.22 41.18 24.75
N ARG A 173 11.28 41.54 24.03
CA ARG A 173 12.45 42.20 24.63
C ARG A 173 12.04 43.59 25.13
N MET A 174 11.25 43.65 26.19
CA MET A 174 11.16 44.83 27.05
C MET A 174 12.35 44.79 28.00
N TRP A 175 13.50 45.19 27.47
CA TRP A 175 14.55 45.74 28.32
C TRP A 175 14.16 47.20 28.63
N CYS A 176 13.33 47.37 29.66
CA CYS A 176 13.16 48.64 30.34
C CYS A 176 14.07 48.67 31.58
N GLY A 177 14.93 49.69 31.67
CA GLY A 177 15.24 50.33 32.95
C GLY A 177 16.53 49.95 33.67
N SER A 178 17.57 50.74 33.38
CA SER A 178 18.37 51.52 34.35
C SER A 178 18.95 50.84 35.61
N ARG A 179 20.29 50.72 35.65
CA ARG A 179 21.11 51.59 36.50
C ARG A 179 22.55 51.68 35.98
#